data_AF-D1CT30-F1
#
_entry.id   AF-D1CT30-F1
#
_cell.length_a   1.000
_cell.length_b   1.000
_cell.length_c   1.000
_cell.angle_alpha   90.00
_cell.angle_beta   90.00
_cell.angle_gamma   90.00
#
_symmetry.space_group_name_H-M   'P 1'
#
loop_
_entity.id
_entity.type
_entity.pdbx_description
1 polymer ?
#
loop_
_entity_poly.entity_id
_entity_poly.type
_entity_poly.pdbx_seq_one_letter_code
_entity_poly.pdbx_strand_id
1 'polypeptide(L)'
;QDQAEDFGFSTFSPAELSISQDSYRPEKEGFEIGFETSASDAIRLKWAYQLGLLELASDKSTNHPGVLVFDEPRQQSSSRPSFQNLLKRASVAKKRNQQVIFSTSDDLETLKSITSSIDCEEVIFPGYILQKLE
;
A
#
# COMPACT_ATOMS: atom_id res chain seq x y z
N GLN A 1 6.22 -10.06 -5.38
CA GLN A 1 7.36 -10.47 -4.56
C GLN A 1 8.21 -9.24 -4.25
N ASP A 2 8.74 -8.55 -5.26
CA ASP A 2 9.53 -7.31 -5.13
C ASP A 2 8.90 -6.26 -4.20
N GLN A 3 7.60 -5.98 -4.37
CA GLN A 3 6.91 -5.02 -3.51
C GLN A 3 6.88 -5.42 -2.03
N ALA A 4 6.74 -6.72 -1.73
CA ALA A 4 6.76 -7.19 -0.35
C ALA A 4 8.15 -6.98 0.26
N GLU A 5 9.21 -7.26 -0.51
CA GLU A 5 10.59 -6.99 -0.12
C GLU A 5 10.84 -5.48 0.09
N ASP A 6 10.46 -4.64 -0.87
CA ASP A 6 10.58 -3.17 -0.83
C ASP A 6 9.89 -2.58 0.41
N PHE A 7 8.76 -3.16 0.83
CA PHE A 7 8.01 -2.70 2.00
C PHE A 7 8.52 -3.30 3.31
N GLY A 8 9.54 -4.16 3.26
CA GLY A 8 10.19 -4.75 4.43
C GLY A 8 9.43 -5.93 5.03
N PHE A 9 8.77 -6.74 4.21
CA PHE A 9 8.21 -8.02 4.64
C PHE A 9 9.34 -8.95 5.13
N SER A 10 9.14 -9.59 6.28
CA SER A 10 10.23 -10.33 6.95
C SER A 10 9.84 -11.67 7.56
N THR A 11 8.55 -12.02 7.58
CA THR A 11 8.05 -13.28 8.19
C THR A 11 8.69 -14.51 7.53
N PHE A 12 8.89 -14.47 6.21
CA PHE A 12 9.61 -15.47 5.43
C PHE A 12 10.17 -14.80 4.16
N SER A 13 10.89 -15.53 3.30
CA SER A 13 11.45 -14.94 2.09
C SER A 13 10.33 -14.51 1.14
N PRO A 14 10.31 -13.25 0.65
CA PRO A 14 9.34 -12.82 -0.36
C PRO A 14 9.30 -13.68 -1.62
N ALA A 15 10.37 -14.43 -1.94
CA ALA A 15 10.42 -15.37 -3.05
C ALA A 15 9.53 -16.61 -2.85
N GLU A 16 9.16 -16.93 -1.61
CA GLU A 16 8.24 -18.04 -1.27
C GLU A 16 6.77 -17.63 -1.47
N LEU A 17 6.48 -16.34 -1.73
CA LEU A 17 5.12 -15.86 -2.00
C LEU A 17 4.65 -16.36 -3.37
N SER A 18 3.44 -16.90 -3.41
CA SER A 18 2.72 -17.26 -4.64
C SER A 18 1.29 -16.72 -4.59
N ILE A 19 0.58 -16.79 -5.72
CA ILE A 19 -0.83 -16.41 -5.81
C ILE A 19 -1.65 -17.67 -6.05
N SER A 20 -2.58 -17.94 -5.14
CA SER A 20 -3.55 -19.02 -5.24
C SER A 20 -4.33 -18.95 -6.55
N GLN A 21 -4.42 -20.05 -7.29
CA GLN A 21 -5.24 -20.09 -8.51
C GLN A 21 -6.75 -20.21 -8.22
N ASP A 22 -7.11 -20.60 -7.00
CA ASP A 22 -8.51 -20.74 -6.59
C ASP A 22 -9.04 -19.46 -5.93
N SER A 23 -8.29 -18.91 -4.96
CA SER A 23 -8.72 -17.73 -4.19
C SER A 23 -8.19 -16.40 -4.73
N TYR A 24 -7.18 -16.44 -5.61
CA TYR A 24 -6.42 -15.29 -6.08
C TYR A 24 -5.71 -14.49 -4.97
N ARG A 25 -5.59 -15.05 -3.76
CA ARG A 25 -4.90 -14.40 -2.65
C ARG A 25 -3.43 -14.81 -2.59
N PRO A 26 -2.57 -13.96 -1.98
CA PRO A 26 -1.22 -14.36 -1.61
C PRO A 26 -1.23 -15.61 -0.71
N GLU A 27 -0.41 -16.59 -1.06
CA GLU A 27 -0.26 -17.85 -0.33
C GLU A 27 1.22 -18.26 -0.25
N LYS A 28 1.54 -19.13 0.71
CA LYS A 28 2.86 -19.76 0.87
C LYS A 28 2.69 -21.27 0.76
N GLU A 29 3.37 -21.90 -0.21
CA GLU A 29 3.32 -23.36 -0.42
C GLU A 29 1.89 -23.93 -0.53
N GLY A 30 0.95 -23.17 -1.12
CA GLY A 30 -0.46 -23.58 -1.24
C GLY A 30 -1.31 -23.35 0.01
N PHE A 31 -0.75 -22.73 1.07
CA PHE A 31 -1.46 -22.40 2.30
C PHE A 31 -1.70 -20.89 2.41
N GLU A 32 -2.90 -20.51 2.86
CA GLU A 32 -3.22 -19.10 3.13
C GLU A 32 -2.24 -18.53 4.18
N ILE A 33 -1.72 -17.34 3.89
CA ILE A 33 -0.76 -16.66 4.77
C ILE A 33 -1.52 -16.14 5.99
N GLY A 34 -1.56 -17.00 7.03
CA GLY A 34 -2.33 -16.82 8.25
C GLY A 34 -1.45 -16.59 9.49
N PHE A 35 -1.79 -17.30 10.57
CA PHE A 35 -1.30 -17.14 11.96
C PHE A 35 0.21 -16.99 12.15
N GLU A 36 1.02 -17.43 11.20
CA GLU A 36 2.49 -17.32 11.27
C GLU A 36 3.01 -15.92 10.92
N THR A 37 2.16 -15.06 10.35
CA THR A 37 2.55 -13.71 9.89
C THR A 37 2.31 -12.66 10.96
N SER A 38 3.30 -11.79 11.18
CA SER A 38 3.11 -10.64 12.08
C SER A 38 2.03 -9.70 11.54
N ALA A 39 1.31 -9.00 12.43
CA ALA A 39 0.29 -8.04 12.01
C ALA A 39 0.84 -6.97 11.05
N SER A 40 2.07 -6.50 11.28
CA SER A 40 2.74 -5.54 10.40
C SER A 40 3.04 -6.10 9.01
N ASP A 41 3.45 -7.37 8.91
CA ASP A 41 3.74 -8.03 7.65
C ASP A 41 2.46 -8.36 6.88
N ALA A 42 1.37 -8.72 7.57
CA ALA A 42 0.07 -8.87 6.95
C ALA A 42 -0.41 -7.57 6.29
N ILE A 43 -0.17 -6.41 6.93
CA ILE A 43 -0.46 -5.10 6.34
C ILE A 43 0.45 -4.81 5.13
N ARG A 44 1.76 -5.08 5.21
CA ARG A 44 2.69 -4.91 4.08
C ARG A 44 2.31 -5.77 2.88
N LEU A 45 1.86 -7.02 3.10
CA LEU A 45 1.35 -7.88 2.04
C LEU A 45 0.07 -7.34 1.41
N LYS A 46 -0.85 -6.78 2.20
CA LYS A 46 -2.03 -6.10 1.65
C LYS A 46 -1.64 -4.93 0.76
N TRP A 47 -0.68 -4.10 1.20
CA TRP A 47 -0.17 -3.00 0.38
C TRP A 47 0.43 -3.51 -0.95
N ALA A 48 1.33 -4.49 -0.87
CA ALA A 48 2.00 -5.07 -2.03
C ALA A 48 1.01 -5.73 -3.00
N TYR A 49 0.00 -6.42 -2.47
CA TYR A 49 -1.01 -7.07 -3.30
C TYR A 49 -1.92 -6.07 -3.99
N GLN A 50 -2.48 -5.09 -3.24
CA GLN A 50 -3.38 -4.08 -3.81
C GLN A 50 -2.68 -3.18 -4.83
N LEU A 51 -1.46 -2.73 -4.51
CA LEU A 51 -0.67 -1.94 -5.44
C LEU A 51 -0.25 -2.78 -6.66
N GLY A 52 0.13 -4.05 -6.48
CA GLY A 52 0.39 -4.99 -7.57
C GLY A 52 -0.78 -5.17 -8.54
N LEU A 53 -2.02 -5.26 -8.03
CA LEU A 53 -3.22 -5.31 -8.88
C LEU A 53 -3.41 -4.02 -9.69
N LEU A 54 -3.14 -2.86 -9.08
CA LEU A 54 -3.15 -1.59 -9.79
C LEU A 54 -2.08 -1.59 -10.89
N GLU A 55 -0.83 -1.96 -10.59
CA GLU A 55 0.25 -2.00 -11.59
C GLU A 55 -0.08 -2.96 -12.75
N LEU A 56 -0.62 -4.15 -12.44
CA LEU A 56 -1.02 -5.15 -13.44
C LEU A 56 -2.03 -4.60 -14.45
N ALA A 57 -2.96 -3.74 -14.00
CA ALA A 57 -3.96 -3.13 -14.85
C ALA A 57 -3.38 -2.16 -15.89
N SER A 58 -2.11 -1.74 -15.75
CA SER A 58 -1.42 -0.94 -16.77
C SER A 58 -0.84 -1.78 -17.90
N ASP A 59 -0.54 -3.06 -17.65
CA ASP A 59 0.10 -3.96 -18.60
C ASP A 59 -0.88 -4.96 -19.24
N LYS A 60 -2.03 -5.19 -18.60
CA LYS A 60 -3.04 -6.18 -19.01
C LYS A 60 -4.43 -5.56 -19.04
N SER A 61 -5.26 -6.05 -19.95
CA SER A 61 -6.69 -5.72 -19.95
C SER A 61 -7.36 -6.37 -18.74
N THR A 62 -7.79 -5.55 -17.78
CA THR A 62 -8.47 -5.98 -16.56
C THR A 62 -9.70 -5.10 -16.32
N ASN A 63 -10.52 -5.46 -15.32
CA ASN A 63 -11.63 -4.64 -14.88
C ASN A 63 -11.24 -3.62 -13.78
N HIS A 64 -9.96 -3.46 -13.48
CA HIS A 64 -9.51 -2.56 -12.42
C HIS A 64 -9.75 -1.10 -12.83
N PRO A 65 -10.35 -0.25 -11.97
CA PRO A 65 -10.75 1.12 -12.34
C PRO A 65 -9.58 2.11 -12.46
N GLY A 66 -8.33 1.66 -12.38
CA GLY A 66 -7.14 2.54 -12.33
C GLY A 66 -7.01 3.42 -11.07
N VAL A 67 -7.83 3.20 -10.04
CA VAL A 67 -7.81 3.97 -8.78
C VAL A 67 -7.62 3.04 -7.58
N LEU A 68 -6.79 3.45 -6.63
CA LEU A 68 -6.56 2.76 -5.36
C LEU A 68 -6.63 3.76 -4.20
N VAL A 69 -7.36 3.39 -3.14
CA VAL A 69 -7.52 4.25 -1.95
C VAL A 69 -7.02 3.49 -0.73
N PHE A 70 -6.10 4.10 0.00
CA PHE A 70 -5.64 3.64 1.30
C PHE A 70 -6.15 4.56 2.39
N ASP A 71 -6.93 4.01 3.32
CA ASP A 71 -7.38 4.72 4.51
C ASP A 71 -6.59 4.26 5.74
N GLU A 72 -5.86 5.20 6.32
CA GLU A 72 -4.90 4.98 7.40
C GLU A 72 -3.98 3.77 7.11
N PRO A 73 -3.17 3.80 6.04
CA PRO A 73 -2.38 2.67 5.61
C PRO A 73 -1.49 2.12 6.75
N ARG A 74 -0.95 3.01 7.59
CA ARG A 74 0.02 2.69 8.65
C ARG A 74 -0.63 2.09 9.92
N GLN A 75 -1.52 1.13 9.75
CA GLN A 75 -2.07 0.35 10.87
C GLN A 75 -1.01 -0.57 11.48
N GLN A 76 -1.26 -1.02 12.73
CA GLN A 76 -0.46 -2.03 13.43
C GLN A 76 1.04 -1.69 13.53
N SER A 77 1.37 -0.40 13.67
CA SER A 77 2.73 0.11 13.89
C SER A 77 3.74 -0.29 12.80
N SER A 78 3.30 -0.38 11.54
CA SER A 78 4.21 -0.58 10.41
C SER A 78 5.27 0.53 10.34
N SER A 79 6.50 0.14 9.97
CA SER A 79 7.67 1.03 10.11
C SER A 79 7.59 2.24 9.17
N ARG A 80 8.11 3.39 9.61
CA ARG A 80 8.20 4.61 8.78
C ARG A 80 8.92 4.36 7.43
N PRO A 81 10.06 3.64 7.37
CA PRO A 81 10.70 3.29 6.10
C PRO A 81 9.77 2.51 5.15
N SER A 82 9.02 1.53 5.67
CA SER A 82 8.04 0.77 4.88
C SER A 82 6.99 1.69 4.26
N PHE A 83 6.45 2.63 5.04
CA PHE A 83 5.44 3.56 4.56
C PHE A 83 5.99 4.56 3.53
N GLN A 84 7.22 5.05 3.75
CA GLN A 84 7.91 5.89 2.77
C GLN A 84 8.10 5.15 1.43
N ASN A 85 8.49 3.88 1.47
CA ASN A 85 8.66 3.08 0.26
C ASN A 85 7.33 2.84 -0.46
N LEU A 86 6.24 2.64 0.28
CA LEU A 86 4.89 2.58 -0.27
C LEU A 86 4.52 3.88 -1.01
N LEU A 87 4.67 5.04 -0.37
CA LEU A 87 4.36 6.34 -0.98
C LEU A 87 5.21 6.61 -2.22
N LYS A 88 6.51 6.32 -2.15
CA LYS A 88 7.44 6.45 -3.28
C LYS A 88 7.00 5.61 -4.47
N ARG A 89 6.68 4.33 -4.27
CA ARG A 89 6.23 3.45 -5.36
C ARG A 89 4.87 3.89 -5.91
N ALA A 90 3.93 4.24 -5.04
CA ALA A 90 2.60 4.69 -5.43
C ALA A 90 2.63 5.99 -6.26
N SER A 91 3.58 6.90 -6.02
CA SER A 91 3.73 8.14 -6.81
C SER A 91 3.97 7.90 -8.30
N VAL A 92 4.48 6.71 -8.67
CA VAL A 92 4.70 6.33 -10.07
C VAL A 92 3.39 6.06 -10.82
N ALA A 93 2.28 5.81 -10.12
CA ALA A 93 0.98 5.51 -10.72
C ALA A 93 0.52 6.60 -11.71
N LYS A 94 0.86 7.87 -11.44
CA LYS A 94 0.56 9.00 -12.34
C LYS A 94 1.11 8.78 -13.75
N LYS A 95 2.29 8.17 -13.89
CA LYS A 95 2.91 7.86 -15.19
C LYS A 95 2.14 6.79 -15.98
N ARG A 96 1.29 6.01 -15.31
CA ARG A 96 0.46 4.94 -15.88
C ARG A 96 -1.01 5.37 -16.06
N ASN A 97 -1.31 6.66 -15.95
CA ASN A 97 -2.69 7.19 -15.91
C ASN A 97 -3.55 6.55 -14.80
N GLN A 98 -2.94 6.28 -13.65
CA GLN A 98 -3.58 5.70 -12.48
C GLN A 98 -3.53 6.68 -11.30
N GLN A 99 -4.45 6.53 -10.36
CA GLN A 99 -4.54 7.37 -9.17
C GLN A 99 -4.42 6.54 -7.90
N VAL A 100 -3.59 7.01 -6.97
CA VAL A 100 -3.54 6.47 -5.60
C VAL A 100 -3.85 7.59 -4.63
N ILE A 101 -4.81 7.36 -3.74
CA ILE A 101 -5.21 8.31 -2.70
C ILE A 101 -4.84 7.72 -1.36
N PHE A 102 -4.18 8.52 -0.52
CA PHE A 102 -3.86 8.18 0.86
C PHE A 102 -4.56 9.16 1.80
N SER A 103 -5.37 8.64 2.72
CA SER A 103 -5.83 9.39 3.90
C SER A 103 -5.06 8.91 5.13
N THR A 104 -4.54 9.86 5.91
CA THR A 104 -3.85 9.54 7.17
C THR A 104 -3.87 10.70 8.16
N SER A 105 -3.81 10.37 9.44
CA SER A 105 -3.64 11.26 10.58
C SER A 105 -2.19 11.34 11.07
N ASP A 106 -1.24 10.87 10.24
CA ASP A 106 0.17 10.95 10.51
C ASP A 106 0.70 12.38 10.70
N ASP A 107 1.78 12.49 11.48
CA ASP A 107 2.45 13.75 11.75
C ASP A 107 2.83 14.49 10.46
N LEU A 108 2.41 15.75 10.37
CA LEU A 108 2.53 16.56 9.16
C LEU A 108 3.99 16.84 8.77
N GLU A 109 4.88 17.04 9.74
CA GLU A 109 6.30 17.26 9.45
C GLU A 109 6.94 16.01 8.83
N THR A 110 6.60 14.84 9.38
CA THR A 110 7.01 13.54 8.85
C THR A 110 6.48 13.33 7.43
N LEU A 111 5.20 13.63 7.18
CA LEU A 111 4.61 13.51 5.84
C LEU A 111 5.30 14.44 4.85
N LYS A 112 5.45 15.73 5.19
CA LYS A 112 6.13 16.72 4.34
C LYS A 112 7.55 16.32 3.97
N SER A 113 8.29 15.72 4.91
CA SER A 113 9.63 15.17 4.65
C SER A 113 9.58 14.11 3.55
N ILE A 114 8.63 13.19 3.61
CA ILE A 114 8.47 12.13 2.61
C ILE A 114 7.96 12.69 1.28
N THR A 115 6.88 13.48 1.33
CA THR A 115 6.17 13.98 0.14
C THR A 115 6.99 14.98 -0.65
N SER A 116 7.89 15.74 -0.01
CA SER A 116 8.83 16.64 -0.70
C SER A 116 9.73 15.93 -1.73
N SER A 117 9.86 14.61 -1.64
CA SER A 117 10.70 13.79 -2.53
C SER A 117 9.92 13.04 -3.62
N ILE A 118 8.60 13.21 -3.72
CA ILE A 118 7.73 12.49 -4.66
C ILE A 118 6.77 13.45 -5.39
N ASP A 119 6.28 13.04 -6.56
CA ASP A 119 5.25 13.78 -7.30
C ASP A 119 3.87 13.41 -6.76
N CYS A 120 3.34 14.22 -5.85
CA CYS A 120 2.00 14.06 -5.29
C CYS A 120 1.34 15.40 -4.98
N GLU A 121 0.01 15.42 -4.99
CA GLU A 121 -0.80 16.53 -4.50
C GLU A 121 -1.14 16.33 -3.02
N GLU A 122 -1.03 17.40 -2.22
CA GLU A 122 -1.34 17.38 -0.79
C GLU A 122 -2.62 18.16 -0.50
N VAL A 123 -3.53 17.55 0.27
CA VAL A 123 -4.73 18.23 0.79
C VAL A 123 -4.72 18.11 2.31
N ILE A 124 -4.52 19.24 2.99
CA ILE A 124 -4.38 19.31 4.46
C ILE A 124 -5.65 19.91 5.06
N PHE A 125 -6.23 19.21 6.02
CA PHE A 125 -7.37 19.69 6.81
C PHE A 125 -6.88 20.15 8.19
N PRO A 126 -7.16 21.39 8.63
CA PRO A 126 -6.64 21.94 9.91
C PRO A 126 -7.34 21.36 11.16
N GLY A 127 -8.19 20.34 11.00
CA GLY A 127 -8.98 19.72 12.05
C GLY A 127 -9.79 18.56 11.50
N TYR A 128 -10.86 18.17 12.20
CA TYR A 128 -11.74 17.10 11.73
C TYR A 128 -12.38 17.47 10.39
N ILE A 129 -12.29 16.53 9.44
CA ILE A 129 -12.93 16.64 8.12
C ILE A 129 -14.46 16.74 8.27
N LEU A 130 -15.02 15.99 9.21
CA LEU A 130 -16.44 16.06 9.56
C LEU A 130 -16.65 17.04 10.71
N GLN A 131 -17.52 18.02 10.49
CA GLN A 131 -17.88 19.04 11.47
C GLN A 131 -19.38 18.97 11.76
N LYS A 132 -19.78 19.34 12.98
CA LYS A 132 -21.19 19.42 13.35
C LYS A 132 -21.87 20.52 12.53
N LEU A 133 -23.04 20.22 11.97
CA LEU A 133 -23.91 21.26 11.41
C LEU A 133 -24.47 22.11 12.57
N GLU A 134 -24.48 23.43 12.39
CA GLU A 134 -25.01 24.39 13.38
C GLU A 134 -26.47 24.08 13.76
#